data_AF-A0AA96G9J2-F1
#
_entry.id   AF-A0AA96G9J2-F1
#
_cell.length_a   1.000
_cell.length_b   1.000
_cell.length_c   1.000
_cell.angle_alpha   90.00
_cell.angle_beta   90.00
_cell.angle_gamma   90.00
#
_symmetry.space_group_name_H-M   'P 1'
#
loop_
_entity.id
_entity.type
_entity.pdbx_description
1 polymer ?
#
loop_
_entity_poly.entity_id
_entity_poly.type
_entity_poly.pdbx_seq_one_letter_code
_entity_poly.pdbx_strand_id
1 'polypeptide(L)'
;MELEHRLTLGYLQAHPVEAARHLESLDPHEAASLLEALPGEEIAGVLEHCLPVSTAKIIEELSKDLGANVLGAMNATSAIGVLRQFEEPVRQDVLDRLDNPMGATLRRALRYSPNTAGSLADPQVFTLPPDIAVEEAIDRIRTYGQKAMYYIYVIDRDSKLEGVITLRQLLIDRSDHLVGTLMETQITTLSAEANLEEILKHSEWSRFHTLPVVDRWGTFFGALRYRMLRRIEKDVGGKAPLGSVSDSLMQLWEVYSLTGIRLMTDVAETLQERNKIG
;
A
#
# COMPACT_ATOMS: atom_id res chain seq x y z
N MET A 1 35.28 2.19 13.20
CA MET A 1 33.90 2.34 13.69
C MET A 1 33.21 3.59 13.17
N GLU A 2 33.61 4.82 13.51
CA GLU A 2 32.82 6.03 13.12
C GLU A 2 32.76 6.30 11.61
N LEU A 3 33.84 6.07 10.86
CA LEU A 3 33.86 6.22 9.39
C LEU A 3 33.06 5.10 8.69
N GLU A 4 33.21 3.86 9.15
CA GLU A 4 32.51 2.69 8.62
C GLU A 4 31.00 2.81 8.84
N HIS A 5 30.58 3.23 10.04
CA HIS A 5 29.19 3.53 10.36
C HIS A 5 28.60 4.62 9.46
N ARG A 6 29.34 5.71 9.21
CA ARG A 6 28.91 6.78 8.30
C ARG A 6 28.83 6.32 6.84
N LEU A 7 29.72 5.43 6.40
CA LEU A 7 29.69 4.85 5.06
C LEU A 7 28.50 3.91 4.90
N THR A 8 28.23 3.06 5.90
CA THR A 8 27.05 2.17 5.92
C THR A 8 25.76 2.97 5.89
N LEU A 9 25.60 3.95 6.79
CA LEU A 9 24.40 4.81 6.83
C LEU A 9 24.23 5.60 5.53
N GLY A 10 25.30 6.19 5.00
CA GLY A 10 25.26 6.91 3.73
C GLY A 10 24.87 6.01 2.55
N TYR A 11 25.35 4.77 2.50
CA TYR A 11 24.96 3.81 1.47
C TYR A 11 23.50 3.39 1.60
N LEU A 12 23.04 3.07 2.81
CA LEU A 12 21.66 2.67 3.08
C LEU A 12 20.65 3.74 2.65
N GLN A 13 20.95 5.02 2.93
CA GLN A 13 20.09 6.14 2.55
C GLN A 13 20.10 6.42 1.05
N ALA A 14 21.27 6.33 0.41
CA ALA A 14 21.40 6.62 -1.02
C ALA A 14 20.87 5.49 -1.91
N HIS A 15 20.96 4.24 -1.43
CA HIS A 15 20.73 3.03 -2.22
C HIS A 15 19.84 2.00 -1.47
N PRO A 16 18.65 2.39 -0.94
CA PRO A 16 17.89 1.54 -0.02
C PRO A 16 17.42 0.22 -0.66
N VAL A 17 17.07 0.23 -1.94
CA VAL A 17 16.62 -0.98 -2.67
C VAL A 17 17.78 -1.97 -2.90
N GLU A 18 18.97 -1.46 -3.18
CA GLU A 18 20.16 -2.29 -3.42
C GLU A 18 20.70 -2.85 -2.10
N ALA A 19 20.70 -2.03 -1.05
CA ALA A 19 21.02 -2.46 0.29
C ALA A 19 20.05 -3.54 0.80
N ALA A 20 18.75 -3.37 0.58
CA ALA A 20 17.74 -4.38 0.93
C ALA A 20 18.03 -5.74 0.26
N ARG A 21 18.33 -5.74 -1.05
CA ARG A 21 18.70 -6.97 -1.78
C ARG A 21 19.97 -7.61 -1.23
N HIS A 22 20.94 -6.80 -0.80
CA HIS A 22 22.15 -7.32 -0.20
C HIS A 22 21.87 -7.95 1.16
N LEU A 23 21.14 -7.26 2.03
CA LEU A 23 20.72 -7.80 3.34
C LEU A 23 19.93 -9.10 3.22
N GLU A 24 19.06 -9.23 2.20
CA GLU A 24 18.33 -10.47 1.90
C GLU A 24 19.21 -11.63 1.45
N SER A 25 20.41 -11.34 0.92
CA SER A 25 21.37 -12.36 0.48
C SER A 25 22.26 -12.87 1.61
N LEU A 26 22.30 -12.17 2.74
CA LEU A 26 23.09 -12.53 3.92
C LEU A 26 22.33 -13.50 4.83
N ASP A 27 23.07 -14.14 5.72
CA ASP A 27 22.44 -14.81 6.86
C ASP A 27 21.73 -13.76 7.75
N PRO A 28 20.53 -14.05 8.31
CA PRO A 28 19.80 -13.09 9.14
C PRO A 28 20.63 -12.53 10.30
N HIS A 29 21.50 -13.34 10.91
CA HIS A 29 22.35 -12.93 12.01
C HIS A 29 23.42 -11.92 11.56
N GLU A 30 24.03 -12.15 10.39
CA GLU A 30 24.99 -11.23 9.79
C GLU A 30 24.32 -9.90 9.40
N ALA A 31 23.14 -9.97 8.77
CA ALA A 31 22.36 -8.79 8.41
C ALA A 31 21.97 -7.96 9.65
N ALA A 32 21.53 -8.62 10.72
CA ALA A 32 21.20 -7.96 11.98
C ALA A 32 22.42 -7.28 12.61
N SER A 33 23.57 -7.95 12.62
CA SER A 33 24.83 -7.41 13.15
C SER A 33 25.29 -6.14 12.42
N LEU A 34 25.08 -6.06 11.10
CA LEU A 34 25.39 -4.86 10.30
C LEU A 34 24.47 -3.67 10.64
N LEU A 35 23.24 -3.95 11.07
CA LEU A 35 22.21 -2.96 11.32
C LEU A 35 22.18 -2.50 12.79
N GLU A 36 22.67 -3.31 13.73
CA GLU A 36 22.51 -3.10 15.18
C GLU A 36 23.01 -1.73 15.68
N ALA A 37 24.04 -1.17 15.04
CA ALA A 37 24.59 0.13 15.41
C ALA A 37 23.76 1.33 14.91
N LEU A 38 22.79 1.12 14.02
CA LEU A 38 22.04 2.19 13.35
C LEU A 38 20.76 2.56 14.13
N PRO A 39 20.27 3.80 13.98
CA PRO A 39 18.95 4.18 14.49
C PRO A 39 17.85 3.33 13.86
N GLY A 40 16.81 2.98 14.63
CA GLY A 40 15.70 2.15 14.17
C GLY A 40 14.97 2.71 12.93
N GLU A 41 14.94 4.03 12.77
CA GLU A 41 14.34 4.72 11.62
C GLU A 41 15.11 4.46 10.31
N GLU A 42 16.44 4.43 10.37
CA GLU A 42 17.31 4.14 9.23
C GLU A 42 17.22 2.66 8.84
N ILE A 43 17.19 1.78 9.84
CA ILE A 43 16.98 0.36 9.64
C ILE A 43 15.61 0.12 8.97
N ALA A 44 14.55 0.75 9.50
CA ALA A 44 13.20 0.65 8.95
C ALA A 44 13.16 1.10 7.47
N GLY A 45 13.81 2.23 7.15
CA GLY A 45 13.86 2.76 5.80
C GLY A 45 14.40 1.78 4.76
N VAL A 46 15.33 0.90 5.15
CA VAL A 46 15.88 -0.14 4.25
C VAL A 46 15.07 -1.42 4.30
N LEU A 47 14.71 -1.89 5.50
CA LEU A 47 13.95 -3.13 5.68
C LEU A 47 12.55 -3.05 5.07
N GLU A 48 11.97 -1.86 4.90
CA GLU A 48 10.73 -1.67 4.14
C GLU A 48 10.82 -2.12 2.67
N HIS A 49 12.03 -2.18 2.11
CA HIS A 49 12.28 -2.66 0.75
C HIS A 49 12.60 -4.15 0.67
N CYS A 50 12.85 -4.81 1.82
CA CYS A 50 13.00 -6.25 1.89
C CYS A 50 11.65 -6.96 1.84
N LEU A 51 11.67 -8.25 1.52
CA LEU A 51 10.55 -9.16 1.66
C LEU A 51 10.17 -9.26 3.14
N PRO A 52 8.87 -9.32 3.48
CA PRO A 52 8.42 -9.41 4.87
C PRO A 52 9.03 -10.59 5.63
N VAL A 53 9.20 -11.74 4.95
CA VAL A 53 9.79 -12.95 5.55
C VAL A 53 11.27 -12.77 5.91
N SER A 54 12.05 -12.09 5.06
CA SER A 54 13.45 -11.80 5.33
C SER A 54 13.58 -10.79 6.46
N THR A 55 12.76 -9.73 6.41
CA THR A 55 12.70 -8.69 7.44
C THR A 55 12.37 -9.26 8.81
N ALA A 56 11.40 -10.17 8.90
CA ALA A 56 11.03 -10.83 10.14
C ALA A 56 12.23 -11.58 10.74
N LYS A 57 12.92 -12.41 9.96
CA LYS A 57 14.10 -13.14 10.42
C LYS A 57 15.22 -12.21 10.91
N ILE A 58 15.46 -11.11 10.19
CA ILE A 58 16.46 -10.11 10.61
C ILE A 58 16.05 -9.47 11.93
N ILE A 59 14.78 -9.10 12.10
CA ILE A 59 14.28 -8.48 13.34
C ILE A 59 14.31 -9.44 14.53
N GLU A 60 14.11 -10.74 14.32
CA GLU A 60 14.25 -11.77 15.37
C GLU A 60 15.68 -11.89 15.92
N GLU A 61 16.68 -11.55 15.10
CA GLU A 61 18.10 -11.53 15.49
C GLU A 61 18.53 -10.22 16.16
N LEU A 62 17.75 -9.14 16.02
CA LEU A 62 18.00 -7.88 16.70
C LEU A 62 17.61 -7.95 18.19
N SER A 63 18.16 -7.05 19.00
CA SER A 63 17.64 -6.84 20.35
C SER A 63 16.15 -6.48 20.32
N LYS A 64 15.38 -6.98 21.29
CA LYS A 64 13.91 -6.82 21.32
C LYS A 64 13.45 -5.36 21.25
N ASP A 65 14.17 -4.47 21.92
CA ASP A 65 13.84 -3.05 21.95
C ASP A 65 14.15 -2.37 20.61
N LEU A 66 15.26 -2.75 19.96
CA LEU A 66 15.58 -2.27 18.62
C LEU A 66 14.58 -2.81 17.59
N GLY A 67 14.23 -4.09 17.64
CA GLY A 67 13.22 -4.69 16.75
C GLY A 67 11.85 -4.00 16.87
N ALA A 68 11.42 -3.68 18.09
CA ALA A 68 10.22 -2.89 18.33
C ALA A 68 10.34 -1.47 17.75
N ASN A 69 11.47 -0.78 17.97
CA ASN A 69 11.71 0.55 17.43
C ASN A 69 11.67 0.57 15.89
N VAL A 70 12.27 -0.44 15.25
CA VAL A 70 12.25 -0.61 13.79
C VAL A 70 10.82 -0.73 13.29
N LEU A 71 10.03 -1.66 13.83
CA LEU A 71 8.62 -1.83 13.41
C LEU A 71 7.76 -0.60 13.68
N GLY A 72 8.05 0.14 14.75
CA GLY A 72 7.37 1.39 15.07
C GLY A 72 7.67 2.52 14.08
N ALA A 73 8.86 2.51 13.49
CA ALA A 73 9.30 3.48 12.49
C ALA A 73 8.92 3.09 11.04
N MET A 74 8.67 1.81 10.77
CA MET A 74 8.20 1.34 9.46
C MET A 74 6.82 1.90 9.10
N ASN A 75 6.53 2.01 7.81
CA ASN A 75 5.19 2.22 7.32
C ASN A 75 4.27 1.07 7.78
N ALA A 76 3.01 1.40 8.12
CA ALA A 76 2.11 0.43 8.73
C ALA A 76 1.88 -0.82 7.87
N THR A 77 1.77 -0.69 6.54
CA THR A 77 1.55 -1.84 5.64
C THR A 77 2.73 -2.81 5.67
N SER A 78 3.97 -2.32 5.64
CA SER A 78 5.17 -3.14 5.75
C SER A 78 5.26 -3.80 7.13
N ALA A 79 5.06 -3.04 8.21
CA ALA A 79 5.07 -3.58 9.58
C ALA A 79 4.02 -4.68 9.79
N ILE A 80 2.79 -4.51 9.26
CA ILE A 80 1.74 -5.55 9.28
C ILE A 80 2.23 -6.80 8.55
N GLY A 81 2.85 -6.64 7.37
CA GLY A 81 3.39 -7.74 6.58
C GLY A 81 4.43 -8.56 7.36
N VAL A 82 5.34 -7.87 8.06
CA VAL A 82 6.39 -8.48 8.90
C VAL A 82 5.81 -9.17 10.13
N LEU A 83 4.92 -8.49 10.87
CA LEU A 83 4.29 -9.05 12.07
C LEU A 83 3.52 -10.36 11.78
N ARG A 84 2.96 -10.51 10.58
CA ARG A 84 2.28 -11.74 10.15
C ARG A 84 3.23 -12.92 9.91
N GLN A 85 4.54 -12.68 9.77
CA GLN A 85 5.53 -13.74 9.63
C GLN A 85 6.00 -14.28 10.98
N PHE A 86 5.87 -13.50 12.06
CA PHE A 86 6.22 -13.96 13.39
C PHE A 86 5.23 -14.99 13.93
N GLU A 87 5.75 -15.94 14.70
CA GLU A 87 4.95 -16.78 15.57
C GLU A 87 4.24 -15.93 16.64
N GLU A 88 3.06 -16.38 17.08
CA GLU A 88 2.19 -15.60 17.97
C GLU A 88 2.89 -15.11 19.26
N PRO A 89 3.73 -15.91 19.96
CA PRO A 89 4.44 -15.44 21.15
C PRO A 89 5.40 -14.28 20.87
N VAL A 90 6.14 -14.35 19.76
CA VAL A 90 7.10 -13.32 19.35
C VAL A 90 6.35 -12.04 18.95
N ARG A 91 5.27 -12.20 18.16
CA ARG A 91 4.41 -11.10 17.73
C ARG A 91 3.85 -10.31 18.91
N GLN A 92 3.36 -10.99 19.96
CA GLN A 92 2.81 -10.31 21.13
C GLN A 92 3.89 -9.57 21.94
N ASP A 93 5.04 -10.19 22.20
CA ASP A 93 6.15 -9.53 22.92
C ASP A 93 6.60 -8.25 22.23
N VAL A 94 6.66 -8.27 20.89
CA VAL A 94 7.03 -7.08 20.11
C VAL A 94 5.93 -6.01 20.12
N LEU A 95 4.66 -6.41 19.99
CA LEU A 95 3.53 -5.48 20.06
C LEU A 95 3.39 -4.84 21.45
N ASP A 96 3.73 -5.56 22.51
CA ASP A 96 3.69 -5.05 23.89
C ASP A 96 4.78 -4.02 24.18
N ARG A 97 5.88 -4.06 23.41
CA ARG A 97 6.92 -3.03 23.43
C ARG A 97 6.57 -1.81 22.59
N LEU A 98 5.60 -1.92 21.68
CA LEU A 98 5.09 -0.83 20.86
C LEU A 98 3.97 -0.06 21.57
N ASP A 99 4.30 0.64 22.65
CA ASP A 99 3.34 1.52 23.37
C ASP A 99 3.25 2.91 22.72
N ASN A 100 2.83 2.93 21.46
CA ASN A 100 2.67 4.17 20.69
C ASN A 100 1.43 4.07 19.78
N PRO A 101 0.99 5.17 19.13
CA PRO A 101 -0.17 5.14 18.22
C PRO A 101 -0.04 4.13 17.07
N MET A 102 1.20 3.83 16.64
CA MET A 102 1.45 2.80 15.64
C MET A 102 1.10 1.40 16.18
N GLY A 103 1.49 1.06 17.42
CA GLY A 103 1.14 -0.22 18.04
C GLY A 103 -0.37 -0.49 18.08
N ALA A 104 -1.17 0.51 18.44
CA ALA A 104 -2.63 0.42 18.39
C ALA A 104 -3.15 0.17 16.96
N THR A 105 -2.55 0.84 15.97
CA THR A 105 -2.88 0.67 14.55
C THR A 105 -2.57 -0.75 14.06
N LEU A 106 -1.40 -1.27 14.40
CA LEU A 106 -0.95 -2.61 14.03
C LEU A 106 -1.83 -3.69 14.69
N ARG A 107 -2.14 -3.56 15.98
CA ARG A 107 -3.06 -4.47 16.68
C ARG A 107 -4.44 -4.49 16.04
N ARG A 108 -4.95 -3.33 15.61
CA ARG A 108 -6.24 -3.23 14.91
C ARG A 108 -6.18 -3.96 13.57
N ALA A 109 -5.11 -3.78 12.79
CA ALA A 109 -4.95 -4.39 11.48
C ALA A 109 -4.78 -5.92 11.53
N LEU A 110 -4.09 -6.44 12.56
CA LEU A 110 -3.86 -7.88 12.73
C LEU A 110 -5.12 -8.67 13.10
N ARG A 111 -6.22 -8.00 13.49
CA ARG A 111 -7.53 -8.65 13.72
C ARG A 111 -8.16 -9.18 12.44
N TYR A 112 -7.81 -8.62 11.29
CA TYR A 112 -8.36 -9.02 10.01
C TYR A 112 -7.56 -10.17 9.42
N SER A 113 -8.27 -11.16 8.86
CA SER A 113 -7.66 -12.28 8.16
C SER A 113 -6.81 -11.80 6.97
N PRO A 114 -5.70 -12.49 6.63
CA PRO A 114 -4.93 -12.17 5.43
C PRO A 114 -5.82 -12.10 4.18
N ASN A 115 -5.46 -11.24 3.22
CA ASN A 115 -6.16 -11.03 1.95
C ASN A 115 -7.59 -10.45 2.08
N THR A 116 -7.93 -9.88 3.23
CA THR A 116 -9.14 -9.04 3.39
C THR A 116 -8.81 -7.57 3.21
N ALA A 117 -9.81 -6.73 2.96
CA ALA A 117 -9.59 -5.29 2.76
C ALA A 117 -8.94 -4.64 3.98
N GLY A 118 -9.35 -5.00 5.20
CA GLY A 118 -8.75 -4.50 6.43
C GLY A 118 -7.29 -4.94 6.63
N SER A 119 -6.90 -6.10 6.09
CA SER A 119 -5.50 -6.55 6.14
C SER A 119 -4.60 -5.85 5.11
N LEU A 120 -5.18 -5.36 4.00
CA LEU A 120 -4.47 -4.79 2.86
C LEU A 120 -4.51 -3.25 2.82
N ALA A 121 -5.47 -2.65 3.51
CA ALA A 121 -5.65 -1.22 3.56
C ALA A 121 -4.46 -0.55 4.27
N ASP A 122 -4.14 0.65 3.80
CA ASP A 122 -3.18 1.53 4.45
C ASP A 122 -3.92 2.30 5.55
N PRO A 123 -3.63 2.07 6.85
CA PRO A 123 -4.28 2.76 7.94
C PRO A 123 -3.71 4.17 8.18
N GLN A 124 -2.54 4.51 7.62
CA GLN A 124 -1.87 5.80 7.81
C GLN A 124 -2.20 6.78 6.67
N VAL A 125 -3.46 6.80 6.26
CA VAL A 125 -3.95 7.77 5.28
C VAL A 125 -4.31 9.07 5.99
N PHE A 126 -3.98 10.19 5.34
CA PHE A 126 -4.29 11.51 5.87
C PHE A 126 -5.81 11.73 5.94
N THR A 127 -6.28 12.19 7.08
CA THR A 127 -7.69 12.50 7.33
C THR A 127 -7.85 13.91 7.88
N LEU A 128 -9.05 14.46 7.71
CA LEU A 128 -9.42 15.77 8.26
C LEU A 128 -10.70 15.64 9.09
N PRO A 129 -10.86 16.44 10.15
CA PRO A 129 -12.15 16.58 10.80
C PRO A 129 -13.09 17.48 9.96
N PRO A 130 -14.43 17.35 10.10
CA PRO A 130 -15.40 18.12 9.33
C PRO A 130 -15.51 19.59 9.77
N ASP A 131 -15.13 19.90 11.02
CA ASP A 131 -15.35 21.19 11.68
C ASP A 131 -14.21 22.22 11.49
N ILE A 132 -13.19 21.89 10.70
CA ILE A 132 -12.08 22.82 10.40
C ILE A 132 -12.34 23.63 9.12
N ALA A 133 -11.72 24.81 9.06
CA ALA A 133 -11.73 25.65 7.88
C ALA A 133 -10.80 25.11 6.77
N VAL A 134 -11.08 25.46 5.52
CA VAL A 134 -10.26 25.08 4.35
C VAL A 134 -8.81 25.55 4.49
N GLU A 135 -8.56 26.76 5.02
CA GLU A 135 -7.19 27.23 5.26
C GLU A 135 -6.41 26.33 6.22
N GLU A 136 -7.04 25.92 7.32
CA GLU A 136 -6.42 25.02 8.29
C GLU A 136 -6.19 23.64 7.68
N ALA A 137 -7.14 23.14 6.88
CA ALA A 137 -6.98 21.89 6.13
C ALA A 137 -5.75 21.92 5.22
N ILE A 138 -5.58 23.00 4.45
CA ILE A 138 -4.43 23.20 3.56
C ILE A 138 -3.12 23.25 4.36
N ASP A 139 -3.09 23.93 5.51
CA ASP A 139 -1.89 24.02 6.34
C ASP A 139 -1.52 22.66 6.98
N ARG A 140 -2.52 21.87 7.39
CA ARG A 140 -2.31 20.49 7.84
C ARG A 140 -1.76 19.61 6.70
N ILE A 141 -2.29 19.76 5.49
CA ILE A 141 -1.80 19.05 4.29
C ILE A 141 -0.34 19.42 4.00
N ARG A 142 0.00 20.71 4.05
CA ARG A 142 1.38 21.19 3.85
C ARG A 142 2.34 20.60 4.87
N THR A 143 1.91 20.50 6.13
CA THR A 143 2.70 19.92 7.21
C THR A 143 2.88 18.41 7.04
N TYR A 144 1.85 17.70 6.54
CA TYR A 144 1.93 16.28 6.22
C TYR A 144 2.85 15.98 5.01
N GLY A 145 3.00 16.95 4.12
CA GLY A 145 3.95 16.92 3.01
C GLY A 145 3.54 16.00 1.86
N GLN A 146 4.54 15.46 1.15
CA GLN A 146 4.34 14.69 -0.10
C GLN A 146 3.52 13.40 0.06
N LYS A 147 3.28 12.94 1.29
CA LYS A 147 2.44 11.79 1.60
C LYS A 147 0.94 12.11 1.46
N ALA A 148 0.55 13.38 1.34
CA ALA A 148 -0.83 13.78 1.19
C ALA A 148 -1.44 13.23 -0.10
N MET A 149 -2.61 12.60 0.03
CA MET A 149 -3.28 11.88 -1.06
C MET A 149 -4.27 12.79 -1.80
N TYR A 150 -4.59 12.43 -3.04
CA TYR A 150 -5.60 13.15 -3.85
C TYR A 150 -6.99 13.13 -3.20
N TYR A 151 -7.37 11.98 -2.62
CA TYR A 151 -8.57 11.82 -1.80
C TYR A 151 -8.19 11.96 -0.34
N ILE A 152 -8.90 12.84 0.36
CA ILE A 152 -8.75 13.09 1.79
C ILE A 152 -10.07 12.72 2.43
N TYR A 153 -10.01 11.79 3.38
CA TYR A 153 -11.19 11.29 4.06
C TYR A 153 -11.51 12.18 5.26
N VAL A 154 -12.79 12.50 5.41
CA VAL A 154 -13.29 13.32 6.51
C VAL A 154 -13.88 12.39 7.56
N ILE A 155 -13.35 12.46 8.77
CA ILE A 155 -13.76 11.61 9.88
C ILE A 155 -14.21 12.42 11.09
N ASP A 156 -15.22 11.92 11.80
CA ASP A 156 -15.68 12.53 13.05
C ASP A 156 -14.79 12.18 14.25
N ARG A 157 -15.20 12.62 15.44
CA ARG A 157 -14.49 12.37 16.71
C ARG A 157 -14.51 10.90 17.14
N ASP A 158 -15.49 10.13 16.67
CA ASP A 158 -15.65 8.69 16.91
C ASP A 158 -14.98 7.86 15.78
N SER A 159 -14.18 8.50 14.93
CA SER A 159 -13.51 7.91 13.77
C SER A 159 -14.47 7.32 12.73
N LYS A 160 -15.72 7.79 12.66
CA LYS A 160 -16.66 7.45 11.58
C LYS A 160 -16.33 8.23 10.33
N LEU A 161 -16.44 7.56 9.19
CA LEU A 161 -16.24 8.18 7.89
C LEU A 161 -17.50 8.99 7.51
N GLU A 162 -17.38 10.31 7.46
CA GLU A 162 -18.48 11.22 7.13
C GLU A 162 -18.45 11.73 5.68
N GLY A 163 -17.25 11.84 5.11
CA GLY A 163 -17.11 12.37 3.76
C GLY A 163 -15.77 12.08 3.10
N VAL A 164 -15.67 12.47 1.83
CA VAL A 164 -14.41 12.55 1.11
C VAL A 164 -14.31 13.90 0.42
N ILE A 165 -13.13 14.51 0.48
CA ILE A 165 -12.81 15.75 -0.23
C ILE A 165 -11.54 15.56 -1.04
N THR A 166 -11.47 16.21 -2.20
CA THR A 166 -10.27 16.18 -3.02
C THR A 166 -9.39 17.39 -2.73
N LEU A 167 -8.07 17.23 -2.91
CA LEU A 167 -7.14 18.35 -2.82
C LEU A 167 -7.54 19.50 -3.78
N ARG A 168 -8.07 19.17 -4.96
CA ARG A 168 -8.56 20.17 -5.93
C ARG A 168 -9.68 21.02 -5.34
N GLN A 169 -10.67 20.41 -4.67
CA GLN A 169 -11.78 21.14 -4.06
C GLN A 169 -11.27 22.12 -3.00
N LEU A 170 -10.38 21.67 -2.10
CA LEU A 170 -9.78 22.54 -1.09
C LEU A 170 -9.03 23.74 -1.70
N LEU A 171 -8.34 23.55 -2.83
CA LEU A 171 -7.56 24.62 -3.46
C LEU A 171 -8.38 25.68 -4.20
N ILE A 172 -9.60 25.35 -4.64
CA ILE A 172 -10.46 26.28 -5.40
C ILE A 172 -11.53 26.95 -4.52
N ASP A 173 -11.79 26.40 -3.34
CA ASP A 173 -12.81 26.91 -2.43
C ASP A 173 -12.31 28.09 -1.58
N ARG A 174 -13.23 28.70 -0.83
CA ARG A 174 -12.92 29.81 0.07
C ARG A 174 -12.27 29.30 1.35
N SER A 175 -11.27 30.03 1.82
CA SER A 175 -10.49 29.68 3.02
C SER A 175 -11.34 29.54 4.29
N ASP A 176 -12.42 30.31 4.40
CA ASP A 176 -13.32 30.39 5.56
C ASP A 176 -14.42 29.32 5.59
N HIS A 177 -14.62 28.58 4.50
CA HIS A 177 -15.59 27.49 4.47
C HIS A 177 -15.13 26.30 5.31
N LEU A 178 -16.10 25.58 5.90
CA LEU A 178 -15.81 24.37 6.67
C LEU A 178 -15.67 23.16 5.74
N VAL A 179 -14.70 22.29 6.02
CA VAL A 179 -14.47 21.05 5.25
C VAL A 179 -15.74 20.21 5.13
N GLY A 180 -16.50 20.07 6.22
CA GLY A 180 -17.75 19.30 6.25
C GLY A 180 -18.86 19.84 5.34
N THR A 181 -18.79 21.12 4.93
CA THR A 181 -19.76 21.70 3.98
C THR A 181 -19.41 21.44 2.51
N LEU A 182 -18.15 21.05 2.25
CA LEU A 182 -17.60 20.86 0.91
C LEU A 182 -17.41 19.39 0.53
N MET A 183 -17.35 18.52 1.53
CA MET A 183 -17.13 17.08 1.34
C MET A 183 -18.28 16.41 0.60
N GLU A 184 -17.96 15.37 -0.17
CA GLU A 184 -18.95 14.45 -0.72
C GLU A 184 -19.34 13.43 0.35
N THR A 185 -20.63 13.32 0.66
CA THR A 185 -21.17 12.42 1.69
C THR A 185 -21.64 11.09 1.11
N GLN A 186 -21.88 11.01 -0.21
CA GLN A 186 -22.19 9.73 -0.87
C GLN A 186 -20.90 8.97 -1.17
N ILE A 187 -20.38 8.31 -0.12
CA ILE A 187 -19.09 7.64 -0.17
C ILE A 187 -19.27 6.17 -0.49
N THR A 188 -18.60 5.71 -1.54
CA THR A 188 -18.40 4.28 -1.75
C THR A 188 -17.31 3.77 -0.82
N THR A 189 -17.63 2.76 -0.01
CA THR A 189 -16.69 2.13 0.94
C THR A 189 -16.52 0.64 0.67
N LEU A 190 -15.36 0.10 1.00
CA LEU A 190 -15.13 -1.34 1.15
C LEU A 190 -15.33 -1.75 2.61
N SER A 191 -15.98 -2.90 2.84
CA SER A 191 -15.97 -3.54 4.15
C SER A 191 -14.56 -4.03 4.47
N ALA A 192 -14.07 -3.80 5.69
CA ALA A 192 -12.79 -4.33 6.15
C ALA A 192 -12.73 -5.87 6.15
N GLU A 193 -13.88 -6.53 6.19
CA GLU A 193 -14.01 -7.99 6.12
C GLU A 193 -14.10 -8.52 4.68
N ALA A 194 -14.22 -7.63 3.68
CA ALA A 194 -14.34 -8.02 2.28
C ALA A 194 -13.14 -8.83 1.84
N ASN A 195 -13.38 -9.95 1.14
CA ASN A 195 -12.34 -10.83 0.66
C ASN A 195 -11.73 -10.33 -0.67
N LEU A 196 -10.62 -10.94 -1.10
CA LEU A 196 -9.90 -10.50 -2.30
C LEU A 196 -10.75 -10.52 -3.58
N GLU A 197 -11.65 -11.49 -3.75
CA GLU A 197 -12.51 -11.57 -4.93
C GLU A 197 -13.53 -10.42 -4.97
N GLU A 198 -14.18 -10.14 -3.84
CA GLU A 198 -15.11 -9.01 -3.68
C GLU A 198 -14.40 -7.67 -3.93
N ILE A 199 -13.17 -7.54 -3.40
CA ILE A 199 -12.35 -6.36 -3.64
C ILE A 199 -12.04 -6.23 -5.13
N LEU A 200 -11.52 -7.27 -5.79
CA LEU A 200 -11.12 -7.20 -7.22
C LEU A 200 -12.30 -6.90 -8.15
N LYS A 201 -13.48 -7.46 -7.86
CA LYS A 201 -14.71 -7.29 -8.67
C LYS A 201 -15.48 -6.01 -8.36
N HIS A 202 -15.01 -5.18 -7.44
CA HIS A 202 -15.72 -3.97 -7.03
C HIS A 202 -15.88 -2.99 -8.22
N SER A 203 -17.13 -2.66 -8.57
CA SER A 203 -17.46 -1.86 -9.77
C SER A 203 -16.80 -0.47 -9.79
N GLU A 204 -16.65 0.12 -8.61
CA GLU A 204 -16.16 1.48 -8.45
C GLU A 204 -14.66 1.65 -8.74
N TRP A 205 -13.89 0.56 -8.95
CA TRP A 205 -12.51 0.69 -9.45
C TRP A 205 -12.39 1.30 -10.84
N SER A 206 -13.47 1.25 -11.63
CA SER A 206 -13.55 1.95 -12.92
C SER A 206 -13.55 3.48 -12.77
N ARG A 207 -13.93 3.99 -11.59
CA ARG A 207 -14.11 5.43 -11.31
C ARG A 207 -13.07 5.96 -10.33
N PHE A 208 -12.67 5.16 -9.34
CA PHE A 208 -11.75 5.57 -8.29
C PHE A 208 -10.51 4.68 -8.28
N HIS A 209 -9.34 5.27 -8.07
CA HIS A 209 -8.08 4.54 -7.91
C HIS A 209 -7.79 4.17 -6.44
N THR A 210 -8.63 4.63 -5.50
CA THR A 210 -8.52 4.37 -4.06
C THR A 210 -9.91 4.36 -3.45
N LEU A 211 -10.20 3.38 -2.60
CA LEU A 211 -11.47 3.25 -1.88
C LEU A 211 -11.22 3.24 -0.36
N PRO A 212 -12.02 3.97 0.42
CA PRO A 212 -11.97 3.91 1.87
C PRO A 212 -12.43 2.53 2.37
N VAL A 213 -11.82 2.07 3.45
CA VAL A 213 -12.14 0.82 4.12
C VAL A 213 -12.73 1.14 5.50
N VAL A 214 -13.88 0.57 5.79
CA VAL A 214 -14.61 0.77 7.06
C VAL A 214 -14.91 -0.57 7.71
N ASP A 215 -14.96 -0.59 9.05
CA ASP A 215 -15.44 -1.76 9.77
C ASP A 215 -16.97 -1.87 9.76
N ARG A 216 -17.51 -2.94 10.35
CA ARG A 216 -18.96 -3.20 10.45
C ARG A 216 -19.77 -2.12 11.18
N TRP A 217 -19.11 -1.24 11.94
CA TRP A 217 -19.74 -0.14 12.64
C TRP A 217 -19.59 1.19 11.88
N GLY A 218 -19.00 1.19 10.69
CA GLY A 218 -18.71 2.40 9.92
C GLY A 218 -17.50 3.17 10.42
N THR A 219 -16.69 2.58 11.31
CA THR A 219 -15.43 3.20 11.76
C THR A 219 -14.42 3.11 10.62
N PHE A 220 -13.82 4.25 10.30
CA PHE A 220 -12.79 4.34 9.28
C PHE A 220 -11.54 3.56 9.70
N PHE A 221 -11.15 2.61 8.87
CA PHE A 221 -9.95 1.81 9.08
C PHE A 221 -8.75 2.38 8.33
N GLY A 222 -8.95 2.81 7.09
CA GLY A 222 -7.88 3.26 6.20
C GLY A 222 -8.35 3.32 4.75
N ALA A 223 -7.43 3.31 3.79
CA ALA A 223 -7.79 3.26 2.38
C ALA A 223 -7.02 2.20 1.60
N LEU A 224 -7.69 1.58 0.64
CA LEU A 224 -7.12 0.59 -0.24
C LEU A 224 -6.93 1.18 -1.63
N ARG A 225 -5.71 1.07 -2.16
CA ARG A 225 -5.35 1.59 -3.49
C ARG A 225 -5.42 0.48 -4.52
N TYR A 226 -6.00 0.74 -5.68
CA TYR A 226 -6.10 -0.23 -6.77
C TYR A 226 -4.73 -0.79 -7.19
N ARG A 227 -3.67 0.05 -7.15
CA ARG A 227 -2.29 -0.38 -7.44
C ARG A 227 -1.79 -1.52 -6.55
N MET A 228 -2.33 -1.65 -5.33
CA MET A 228 -1.96 -2.73 -4.41
C MET A 228 -2.47 -4.07 -4.92
N LEU A 229 -3.69 -4.10 -5.48
CA LEU A 229 -4.27 -5.30 -6.06
C LEU A 229 -3.44 -5.82 -7.24
N ARG A 230 -2.94 -4.91 -8.09
CA ARG A 230 -2.04 -5.26 -9.19
C ARG A 230 -0.69 -5.82 -8.74
N ARG A 231 -0.21 -5.50 -7.55
CA ARG A 231 1.00 -6.13 -6.98
C ARG A 231 0.68 -7.56 -6.57
N ILE A 232 -0.43 -7.76 -5.85
CA ILE A 232 -0.90 -9.09 -5.43
C ILE A 232 -1.11 -9.99 -6.65
N GLU A 233 -1.78 -9.50 -7.71
CA GLU A 233 -1.95 -10.26 -8.95
C GLU A 233 -0.63 -10.63 -9.65
N LYS A 234 0.41 -9.80 -9.54
CA LYS A 234 1.73 -10.10 -10.12
C LYS A 234 2.50 -11.11 -9.28
N ASP A 235 2.43 -10.98 -7.96
CA ASP A 235 3.09 -11.89 -7.01
C ASP A 235 2.42 -13.28 -7.04
N VAL A 236 1.09 -13.29 -7.18
CA VAL A 236 0.27 -14.49 -7.40
C VAL A 236 0.36 -14.96 -8.85
N GLY A 237 0.59 -14.10 -9.85
CA GLY A 237 0.76 -14.46 -11.25
C GLY A 237 2.02 -15.29 -11.54
N GLY A 238 2.97 -15.36 -10.59
CA GLY A 238 4.05 -16.35 -10.58
C GLY A 238 3.62 -17.75 -10.09
N LYS A 239 2.45 -17.86 -9.46
CA LYS A 239 1.78 -19.08 -8.98
C LYS A 239 0.24 -18.90 -9.03
N ALA A 240 -0.33 -18.81 -10.23
CA ALA A 240 -1.75 -18.47 -10.40
C ALA A 240 -2.69 -19.51 -9.76
N PRO A 241 -3.77 -19.10 -9.05
CA PRO A 241 -4.91 -19.96 -8.81
C PRO A 241 -5.60 -20.24 -10.14
N LEU A 242 -5.88 -21.52 -10.39
CA LEU A 242 -6.59 -21.98 -11.58
C LEU A 242 -7.97 -21.33 -11.66
N GLY A 243 -8.15 -20.45 -12.64
CA GLY A 243 -9.45 -19.92 -13.05
C GLY A 243 -9.34 -18.57 -13.77
N SER A 244 -9.45 -18.59 -15.09
CA SER A 244 -9.69 -17.43 -15.98
C SER A 244 -8.50 -16.73 -16.68
N VAL A 245 -7.29 -17.33 -16.73
CA VAL A 245 -6.31 -16.94 -17.77
C VAL A 245 -6.88 -17.20 -19.17
N SER A 246 -7.71 -18.24 -19.32
CA SER A 246 -8.47 -18.52 -20.54
C SER A 246 -9.42 -17.38 -20.88
N ASP A 247 -10.25 -16.91 -19.94
CA ASP A 247 -11.29 -15.92 -20.23
C ASP A 247 -10.70 -14.54 -20.56
N SER A 248 -9.63 -14.16 -19.86
CA SER A 248 -8.93 -12.90 -20.13
C SER A 248 -8.22 -12.92 -21.49
N LEU A 249 -7.60 -14.05 -21.86
CA LEU A 249 -6.98 -14.22 -23.18
C LEU A 249 -8.03 -14.35 -24.31
N MET A 250 -9.21 -14.91 -24.02
CA MET A 250 -10.30 -15.06 -24.98
C MET A 250 -11.02 -13.72 -25.24
N GLN A 251 -11.22 -12.89 -24.20
CA GLN A 251 -11.72 -11.52 -24.34
C GLN A 251 -10.74 -10.64 -25.13
N LEU A 252 -9.43 -10.78 -24.89
CA LEU A 252 -8.42 -10.10 -25.70
C LEU A 252 -8.43 -10.62 -27.15
N TRP A 253 -8.59 -11.93 -27.37
CA TRP A 253 -8.68 -12.51 -28.71
C TRP A 253 -9.88 -11.96 -29.51
N GLU A 254 -11.06 -11.83 -28.89
CA GLU A 254 -12.24 -11.25 -29.56
C GLU A 254 -12.00 -9.81 -29.99
N VAL A 255 -11.40 -8.98 -29.14
CA VAL A 255 -11.13 -7.56 -29.42
C VAL A 255 -10.05 -7.38 -30.50
N TYR A 256 -9.01 -8.21 -30.50
CA TYR A 256 -7.91 -8.10 -31.46
C TYR A 256 -8.15 -8.86 -32.78
N SER A 257 -9.08 -9.83 -32.83
CA SER A 257 -9.39 -10.58 -34.05
C SER A 257 -10.03 -9.73 -35.15
N LEU A 258 -10.86 -8.73 -34.81
CA LEU A 258 -11.49 -7.86 -35.80
C LEU A 258 -10.51 -6.94 -36.52
N THR A 259 -9.40 -6.57 -35.87
CA THR A 259 -8.34 -5.77 -36.48
C THR A 259 -7.30 -6.66 -37.17
N GLY A 260 -7.01 -7.83 -36.59
CA GLY A 260 -6.07 -8.81 -37.13
C GLY A 260 -6.56 -9.49 -38.42
N ILE A 261 -7.85 -9.82 -38.51
CA ILE A 261 -8.43 -10.40 -39.74
C ILE A 261 -8.34 -9.41 -40.91
N ARG A 262 -8.59 -8.12 -40.66
CA ARG A 262 -8.54 -7.06 -41.68
C ARG A 262 -7.11 -6.80 -42.18
N LEU A 263 -6.13 -6.80 -41.28
CA LEU A 263 -4.71 -6.75 -41.65
C LEU A 263 -4.27 -7.98 -42.46
N MET A 264 -4.77 -9.18 -42.14
CA MET A 264 -4.45 -10.39 -42.88
C MET A 264 -5.13 -10.43 -44.26
N THR A 265 -6.32 -9.83 -44.41
CA THR A 265 -6.97 -9.71 -45.72
C THR A 265 -6.29 -8.65 -46.58
N ASP A 266 -5.96 -7.47 -46.04
CA ASP A 266 -5.22 -6.42 -46.75
C ASP A 266 -3.81 -6.91 -47.18
N VAL A 267 -3.12 -7.68 -46.34
CA VAL A 267 -1.82 -8.29 -46.69
C VAL A 267 -1.98 -9.39 -47.74
N ALA A 268 -3.05 -10.20 -47.70
CA ALA A 268 -3.30 -11.22 -48.70
C ALA A 268 -3.68 -10.63 -50.07
N GLU A 269 -4.47 -9.55 -50.10
CA GLU A 269 -4.86 -8.84 -51.32
C GLU A 269 -3.65 -8.13 -51.96
N THR A 270 -2.82 -7.45 -51.14
CA THR A 270 -1.60 -6.78 -51.64
C THR A 270 -0.53 -7.77 -52.14
N LEU A 271 -0.45 -8.98 -51.58
CA LEU A 271 0.42 -10.04 -52.08
C LEU A 271 -0.11 -10.67 -53.39
N GLN A 272 -1.44 -10.77 -53.58
CA GLN A 272 -2.03 -11.23 -54.83
C GLN A 272 -1.87 -10.21 -55.99
N GLU A 273 -1.92 -8.91 -55.70
CA GLU A 273 -1.68 -7.87 -56.70
C GLU A 273 -0.23 -7.81 -57.16
N ARG A 274 0.76 -8.01 -56.25
CA ARG A 274 2.18 -8.09 -56.63
C ARG A 274 2.52 -9.28 -57.51
N ASN A 275 1.80 -10.39 -57.40
CA ASN A 275 1.99 -11.59 -58.24
C ASN A 275 1.29 -11.52 -59.61
N LYS A 276 0.50 -10.46 -59.89
CA LYS A 276 -0.13 -10.23 -61.21
C LYS A 276 0.61 -9.22 -62.09
N ILE A 277 1.61 -8.51 -61.55
CA ILE A 277 2.36 -7.44 -62.24
C ILE A 277 3.86 -7.81 -62.38
N GLY A 278 4.23 -9.07 -62.13
CA GLY A 278 5.59 -9.61 -62.30
C GLY A 278 5.64 -10.73 -63.33
#